data_AF-V4STJ0-F1
#
_entry.id   AF-V4STJ0-F1
#
_cell.length_a   1.000
_cell.length_b   1.000
_cell.length_c   1.000
_cell.angle_alpha   90.00
_cell.angle_beta   90.00
_cell.angle_gamma   90.00
#
_symmetry.space_group_name_H-M   'P 1'
#
loop_
_entity.id
_entity.type
_entity.pdbx_description
1 polymer ?
#
loop_
_entity_poly.entity_id
_entity_poly.type
_entity_poly.pdbx_seq_one_letter_code
_entity_poly.pdbx_strand_id
1 'polypeptide(L)'
;MSRTAYIVYGDIGTATSYNPPYISTRCYGNRQDQFPPSKLFVAVDEGLSDNGAACGRRYKMRCLSGADRPHKHQIVDVKVVDFCSQIPCPSTTK
;
A
#
# COMPACT_ATOMS: atom_id res chain seq x y z
N MET A 1 -18.74 7.53 -28.00
CA MET A 1 -18.35 6.75 -26.80
C MET A 1 -18.32 7.71 -25.62
N SER A 2 -19.29 7.62 -24.70
CA SER A 2 -19.32 8.45 -23.49
C SER A 2 -18.27 7.94 -22.49
N ARG A 3 -17.32 8.79 -22.11
CA ARG A 3 -16.34 8.51 -21.06
C ARG A 3 -16.93 8.97 -19.73
N THR A 4 -17.44 8.04 -18.94
CA THR A 4 -17.86 8.35 -17.56
C THR A 4 -16.62 8.72 -16.74
N ALA A 5 -16.53 9.98 -16.30
CA ALA A 5 -15.50 10.42 -15.38
C ALA A 5 -15.99 10.19 -13.94
N TYR A 6 -15.21 9.46 -13.14
CA TYR A 6 -15.46 9.31 -11.70
C TYR A 6 -14.57 10.30 -10.94
N ILE A 7 -15.19 11.19 -10.16
CA ILE A 7 -14.47 12.01 -9.19
C ILE A 7 -14.24 11.13 -7.97
N VAL A 8 -12.97 10.85 -7.67
CA VAL A 8 -12.55 10.13 -6.46
C VAL A 8 -11.65 11.07 -5.65
N TYR A 9 -11.89 11.11 -4.34
CA TYR A 9 -11.00 11.78 -3.40
C TYR A 9 -10.00 10.74 -2.86
N GLY A 10 -8.72 11.08 -2.84
CA GLY A 10 -7.68 10.19 -2.33
C GLY A 10 -6.41 10.98 -2.05
N ASP A 11 -5.66 10.51 -1.06
CA ASP A 11 -4.41 11.16 -0.65
C ASP A 11 -3.28 10.85 -1.64
N ILE A 12 -2.39 11.82 -1.83
CA ILE A 12 -1.18 11.65 -2.63
C ILE A 12 -0.06 11.25 -1.67
N GLY A 13 0.56 10.11 -1.98
CA GLY A 13 1.69 9.59 -1.22
C GLY A 13 2.74 8.96 -2.12
N THR A 14 3.86 8.65 -1.50
CA THR A 14 5.01 7.97 -2.09
C THR A 14 5.00 6.52 -1.65
N ALA A 15 5.39 5.63 -2.57
CA ALA A 15 5.48 4.20 -2.29
C ALA A 15 6.87 3.69 -2.68
N THR A 16 7.37 2.73 -1.91
CA THR A 16 8.57 1.97 -2.22
C THR A 16 8.27 0.48 -2.05
N SER A 17 9.09 -0.37 -2.65
CA SER A 17 9.04 -1.81 -2.44
C SER A 17 10.00 -2.23 -1.34
N TYR A 18 9.62 -3.23 -0.55
CA TYR A 18 10.51 -3.91 0.38
C TYR A 18 10.65 -5.38 -0.01
N ASN A 19 11.78 -5.97 0.34
CA ASN A 19 12.11 -7.36 0.01
C ASN A 19 11.62 -8.32 1.11
N PRO A 20 11.45 -9.62 0.80
CA PRO A 20 11.17 -10.64 1.80
C PRO A 20 12.27 -10.73 2.88
N PRO A 21 11.97 -11.30 4.07
CA PRO A 21 10.73 -12.00 4.42
C PRO A 21 9.56 -11.06 4.69
N TYR A 22 8.38 -11.37 4.12
CA TYR A 22 7.16 -10.61 4.34
C TYR A 22 6.43 -10.96 5.64
N ILE A 23 6.99 -11.87 6.44
CA ILE A 23 6.40 -12.38 7.68
C ILE A 23 7.17 -11.96 8.92
N SER A 24 6.45 -12.14 10.03
CA SER A 24 6.40 -11.36 11.27
C SER A 24 5.87 -9.95 11.08
N THR A 25 4.73 -9.83 10.38
CA THR A 25 4.05 -8.54 10.19
C THR A 25 3.46 -8.01 11.50
N ARG A 26 3.29 -6.69 11.58
CA ARG A 26 2.65 -6.02 12.73
C ARG A 26 1.16 -6.31 12.88
N CYS A 27 0.46 -6.66 11.80
CA CYS A 27 -0.98 -6.92 11.89
C CYS A 27 -1.31 -8.28 12.49
N TYR A 28 -0.77 -9.35 11.89
CA TYR A 28 -1.15 -10.73 12.24
C TYR A 28 0.06 -11.66 12.36
N GLY A 29 1.27 -11.12 12.51
CA GLY A 29 2.49 -11.88 12.73
C GLY A 29 2.82 -12.80 11.56
N ASN A 30 2.90 -14.10 11.85
CA ASN A 30 3.30 -15.13 10.88
C ASN A 30 2.11 -15.79 10.15
N ARG A 31 0.90 -15.28 10.34
CA ARG A 31 -0.31 -15.82 9.70
C ARG A 31 -0.27 -15.64 8.19
N GLN A 32 -0.15 -16.73 7.43
CA GLN A 32 -0.09 -16.66 5.97
C GLN A 32 -1.43 -16.31 5.32
N ASP A 33 -2.55 -16.60 5.99
CA ASP A 33 -3.90 -16.27 5.54
C ASP A 33 -4.18 -14.76 5.52
N GLN A 34 -3.28 -13.94 6.08
CA GLN A 34 -3.38 -12.48 5.98
C GLN A 34 -3.11 -11.97 4.56
N PHE A 35 -2.30 -12.66 3.76
CA PHE A 35 -1.91 -12.22 2.43
C PHE A 35 -3.03 -12.50 1.41
N PRO A 36 -3.41 -11.52 0.58
CA PRO A 36 -4.45 -11.73 -0.41
C PRO A 36 -3.96 -12.66 -1.55
N PRO A 37 -4.85 -13.42 -2.21
CA PRO A 37 -4.48 -14.27 -3.36
C PRO A 37 -3.80 -13.51 -4.50
N SER A 38 -4.11 -12.23 -4.67
CA SER A 38 -3.48 -11.33 -5.66
C SER A 38 -2.01 -11.03 -5.38
N LYS A 39 -1.53 -11.32 -4.16
CA LYS A 39 -0.19 -10.96 -3.66
C LYS A 39 0.08 -9.44 -3.67
N LEU A 40 -0.98 -8.64 -3.71
CA LEU A 40 -0.91 -7.19 -3.63
C LEU A 40 -1.23 -6.75 -2.21
N PHE A 41 -0.20 -6.42 -1.45
CA PHE A 41 -0.27 -5.99 -0.06
C PHE A 41 0.72 -4.87 0.20
N VAL A 42 0.52 -4.14 1.29
CA VAL A 42 1.34 -2.99 1.66
C VAL A 42 1.66 -2.97 3.15
N ALA A 43 2.81 -2.38 3.45
CA ALA A 43 3.10 -1.79 4.76
C ALA A 43 2.77 -0.30 4.70
N VAL A 44 2.11 0.24 5.73
CA VAL A 44 1.76 1.67 5.78
C VAL A 44 2.56 2.42 6.85
N ASP A 45 2.74 3.72 6.68
CA ASP A 45 3.39 4.59 7.68
C ASP A 45 2.45 4.88 8.86
N GLU A 46 2.99 5.58 9.86
CA GLU A 46 2.28 5.94 11.09
C GLU A 46 0.97 6.68 10.83
N GLY A 47 0.94 7.62 9.87
CA GLY A 47 -0.23 8.43 9.54
C GLY A 47 -1.38 7.62 8.94
N LEU A 48 -1.08 6.49 8.31
CA LEU A 48 -2.07 5.56 7.74
C LEU A 48 -2.36 4.35 8.62
N SER A 49 -1.50 4.05 9.60
CA SER A 49 -1.61 2.87 10.47
C SER A 49 -2.85 2.91 11.39
N ASP A 50 -3.31 4.11 11.74
CA ASP A 50 -4.47 4.36 12.60
C ASP A 50 -4.40 3.57 13.93
N ASN A 51 -3.25 3.65 14.60
CA ASN A 51 -2.96 2.90 15.84
C ASN A 51 -3.22 1.37 15.73
N GLY A 52 -3.00 0.81 14.54
CA GLY A 52 -3.24 -0.61 14.26
C GLY A 52 -4.60 -0.92 13.64
N ALA A 53 -5.55 0.01 13.66
CA ALA A 53 -6.89 -0.20 13.10
C ALA A 53 -6.89 -0.33 11.57
N ALA A 54 -5.78 0.01 10.91
CA ALA A 54 -5.61 -0.17 9.48
C ALA A 54 -5.42 -1.64 9.04
N CYS A 55 -5.14 -2.56 9.97
CA CYS A 55 -4.92 -3.96 9.62
C CYS A 55 -6.08 -4.58 8.84
N GLY A 56 -5.78 -5.14 7.67
CA GLY A 56 -6.77 -5.73 6.78
C GLY A 56 -7.59 -4.74 5.95
N ARG A 57 -7.48 -3.41 6.17
CA ARG A 57 -8.09 -2.41 5.30
C ARG A 57 -7.56 -2.56 3.88
N ARG A 58 -8.41 -2.25 2.91
CA ARG A 58 -8.08 -2.27 1.48
C ARG A 58 -8.06 -0.86 0.91
N TYR A 59 -7.02 -0.57 0.14
CA TYR A 59 -6.89 0.69 -0.58
C TYR A 59 -6.85 0.45 -2.08
N LYS A 60 -7.44 1.40 -2.81
CA LYS A 60 -7.26 1.53 -4.25
C LYS A 60 -6.16 2.55 -4.49
N MET A 61 -5.10 2.14 -5.16
CA MET A 61 -3.99 3.04 -5.48
C MET A 61 -3.77 3.14 -6.98
N ARG A 62 -3.38 4.33 -7.43
CA ARG A 62 -2.99 4.61 -8.82
C ARG A 62 -1.62 5.26 -8.80
N CYS A 63 -0.71 4.73 -9.59
CA CYS A 63 0.59 5.37 -9.79
C CYS A 63 0.42 6.67 -10.59
N LEU A 64 0.93 7.77 -10.06
CA LEU A 64 0.91 9.08 -10.71
C LEU A 64 2.24 9.40 -11.40
N SER A 65 3.37 9.02 -10.80
CA SER A 65 4.74 9.21 -11.30
C SER A 65 5.73 8.22 -10.66
N GLY A 66 6.94 8.05 -11.21
CA GLY A 66 7.90 7.02 -10.75
C GLY A 66 9.12 6.86 -11.69
N ALA A 67 10.26 6.41 -11.14
CA ALA A 67 11.56 6.48 -11.82
C ALA A 67 11.76 5.49 -12.99
N ASP A 68 11.17 4.29 -12.95
CA ASP A 68 11.66 3.17 -13.77
C ASP A 68 10.60 2.30 -14.49
N ARG A 69 9.31 2.70 -14.57
CA ARG A 69 8.31 1.87 -15.28
C ARG A 69 7.31 2.70 -16.07
N PRO A 70 6.87 2.23 -17.26
CA PRO A 70 5.76 2.87 -17.96
C PRO A 70 4.56 2.91 -17.02
N HIS A 71 4.04 4.12 -16.81
CA HIS A 71 2.84 4.35 -16.02
C HIS A 71 1.65 3.63 -16.67
N LYS A 72 1.47 2.37 -16.27
CA LYS A 72 0.19 1.70 -16.39
C LYS A 72 -0.71 2.50 -15.47
N HIS A 73 -1.52 3.40 -16.02
CA HIS A 73 -2.50 4.23 -15.30
C HIS A 73 -3.64 3.36 -14.71
N GLN A 74 -3.27 2.20 -14.18
CA GLN A 74 -4.10 1.16 -13.65
C GLN A 74 -4.26 1.40 -12.16
N ILE A 75 -5.49 1.21 -11.69
CA ILE A 75 -5.81 1.17 -10.28
C ILE A 75 -5.58 -0.26 -9.80
N VAL A 76 -4.89 -0.43 -8.67
CA VAL A 76 -4.71 -1.73 -8.02
C VAL A 76 -5.31 -1.71 -6.62
N ASP A 77 -5.89 -2.84 -6.22
CA ASP A 77 -6.39 -3.07 -4.86
C ASP A 77 -5.30 -3.73 -4.01
N VAL A 78 -4.91 -3.08 -2.92
CA VAL A 78 -3.92 -3.57 -1.97
C VAL A 78 -4.53 -3.78 -0.59
N LYS A 79 -4.05 -4.77 0.16
CA LYS A 79 -4.42 -5.01 1.56
C LYS A 79 -3.29 -4.57 2.50
N VAL A 80 -3.63 -3.85 3.56
CA VAL A 80 -2.68 -3.54 4.64
C VAL A 80 -2.42 -4.80 5.44
N VAL A 81 -1.16 -5.22 5.47
CA VAL A 81 -0.70 -6.40 6.23
C VAL A 81 0.37 -6.06 7.24
N ASP A 82 1.02 -4.90 7.12
CA ASP A 82 2.15 -4.52 7.98
C ASP A 82 2.22 -3.00 8.18
N PHE A 83 3.14 -2.58 9.05
CA PHE A 83 3.50 -1.18 9.26
C PHE A 83 4.99 -0.97 9.02
N CYS A 84 5.31 0.16 8.44
CA CYS A 84 6.68 0.58 8.23
C CYS A 84 7.42 0.63 9.58
N SER A 85 8.49 -0.16 9.70
CA SER A 85 9.28 -0.30 10.94
C SER A 85 10.44 0.69 11.05
N GLN A 86 10.76 1.37 9.96
CA GLN A 86 11.83 2.36 9.89
C GLN A 86 11.27 3.75 10.16
N ILE A 87 11.94 4.51 11.02
CA ILE A 87 11.58 5.90 11.33
C ILE A 87 12.76 6.79 10.92
N PRO A 88 12.57 7.77 10.03
CA PRO A 88 11.35 8.01 9.25
C PRO A 88 11.15 6.91 8.20
N CYS A 89 9.90 6.73 7.73
CA CYS A 89 9.63 5.73 6.71
C CYS A 89 10.34 6.09 5.40
N PRO A 90 11.03 5.15 4.74
CA PRO A 90 11.74 5.43 3.49
C PRO A 90 10.83 5.99 2.39
N SER A 91 9.55 5.61 2.41
CA SER A 91 8.54 6.19 1.54
C SER A 91 8.31 7.68 1.83
N THR A 92 8.39 8.13 3.08
CA THR A 92 8.07 9.51 3.49
C THR A 92 9.20 10.53 3.33
N THR A 93 10.46 10.09 3.13
CA THR A 93 11.65 10.97 3.14
C THR A 93 12.15 11.37 1.76
N LYS A 94 11.33 12.04 0.96
CA LYS A 94 11.80 12.62 -0.31
C LYS A 94 12.29 14.05 -0.16
#